data_AF-A0A844MIZ7-F1
#
_entry.id   AF-A0A844MIZ7-F1
#
_cell.length_a   1.000
_cell.length_b   1.000
_cell.length_c   1.000
_cell.angle_alpha   90.00
_cell.angle_beta   90.00
_cell.angle_gamma   90.00
#
_symmetry.space_group_name_H-M   'P 1'
#
loop_
_entity.id
_entity.type
_entity.pdbx_description
1 polymer ?
#
loop_
_entity_poly.entity_id
_entity_poly.type
_entity_poly.pdbx_seq_one_letter_code
_entity_poly.pdbx_strand_id
1 'polypeptide(L)'
;MAGKTISAYIDAKTASRVDYISKLEQRPTSQVAGMALKFFVGLPSEARAALLQIEALGSPEDMEEVNREITRTLLHIQYKVVHRQVIDHMKVENLEQLETEEDILSAAVDLTC
;
A
#
# COMPACT_ATOMS: atom_id res chain seq x y z
N MET A 1 -14.34 10.08 -12.71
CA MET A 1 -13.48 11.08 -13.38
C MET A 1 -13.09 10.53 -14.75
N ALA A 2 -13.20 11.32 -15.82
CA ALA A 2 -12.75 10.91 -17.14
C ALA A 2 -11.23 10.67 -17.11
N GLY A 3 -10.81 9.43 -17.39
CA GLY A 3 -9.39 9.09 -17.47
C GLY A 3 -8.74 9.78 -18.66
N LYS A 4 -7.47 10.17 -18.52
CA LYS A 4 -6.63 10.59 -19.66
C LYS A 4 -5.78 9.40 -20.09
N THR A 5 -5.71 9.14 -21.39
CA THR A 5 -4.87 8.08 -21.96
C THR A 5 -3.47 8.60 -22.22
N ILE A 6 -2.46 7.84 -21.79
CA ILE A 6 -1.05 8.06 -22.11
C ILE A 6 -0.58 6.84 -22.88
N SER A 7 0.12 7.04 -23.99
CA SER A 7 0.84 5.99 -24.71
C SER A 7 2.31 6.05 -24.31
N ALA A 8 2.85 4.93 -23.83
CA ALA A 8 4.25 4.82 -23.42
C ALA A 8 4.87 3.55 -24.02
N TYR A 9 6.15 3.64 -24.38
CA TYR A 9 6.91 2.48 -24.80
C TYR A 9 7.39 1.72 -23.56
N ILE A 10 7.15 0.41 -23.55
CA ILE A 10 7.63 -0.52 -22.53
C ILE A 10 8.27 -1.72 -23.24
N ASP A 11 9.26 -2.34 -22.61
CA ASP A 11 9.84 -3.56 -23.14
C ASP A 11 8.88 -4.77 -23.00
N ALA A 12 9.16 -5.84 -23.74
CA ALA A 12 8.31 -7.03 -23.78
C ALA A 12 8.18 -7.74 -22.41
N LYS A 13 9.22 -7.69 -21.57
CA LYS A 13 9.22 -8.31 -20.24
C LYS A 13 8.30 -7.53 -19.30
N THR A 14 8.36 -6.20 -19.33
CA THR A 14 7.47 -5.31 -18.59
C THR A 14 6.02 -5.49 -19.05
N ALA A 15 5.77 -5.51 -20.37
CA ALA A 15 4.43 -5.76 -20.92
C ALA A 15 3.83 -7.09 -20.45
N SER A 16 4.61 -8.17 -20.52
CA SER A 16 4.19 -9.50 -20.07
C SER A 16 3.89 -9.53 -18.57
N ARG A 17 4.66 -8.79 -17.77
CA ARG A 17 4.44 -8.71 -16.31
C ARG A 17 3.18 -7.94 -15.95
N VAL A 18 2.86 -6.86 -16.67
CA VAL A 18 1.61 -6.13 -16.49
C VAL A 18 0.40 -7.01 -16.84
N ASP A 19 0.46 -7.76 -17.95
CA ASP A 19 -0.60 -8.70 -18.34
C ASP A 19 -0.79 -9.83 -17.29
N TYR A 20 0.31 -10.37 -16.77
CA TYR A 20 0.27 -11.36 -15.70
C TYR A 20 -0.43 -10.83 -14.44
N ILE A 21 -0.04 -9.65 -13.95
CA ILE A 21 -0.65 -9.02 -12.76
C ILE A 21 -2.12 -8.70 -13.01
N SER A 22 -2.45 -8.20 -14.20
CA SER A 22 -3.84 -7.91 -14.62
C SER A 22 -4.75 -9.13 -14.47
N LYS A 23 -4.29 -10.30 -14.94
CA LYS A 23 -5.02 -11.57 -14.80
C LYS A 23 -5.10 -12.04 -13.35
N LEU A 24 -3.99 -11.98 -12.62
CA LEU A 24 -3.90 -12.42 -11.22
C LEU A 24 -4.84 -11.62 -10.30
N GLU A 25 -4.86 -10.30 -10.46
CA GLU A 25 -5.65 -9.39 -9.63
C GLU A 25 -7.06 -9.13 -10.17
N GLN A 26 -7.42 -9.72 -11.32
CA GLN A 26 -8.70 -9.49 -12.03
C GLN A 26 -8.96 -7.99 -12.30
N ARG A 27 -7.90 -7.26 -12.70
CA ARG A 27 -7.96 -5.82 -13.02
C ARG A 27 -7.63 -5.60 -14.49
N PRO A 28 -8.24 -4.62 -15.17
CA PRO A 28 -7.82 -4.24 -16.52
C PRO A 28 -6.34 -3.84 -16.59
N THR A 29 -5.64 -4.22 -17.67
CA THR A 29 -4.22 -3.88 -17.90
C THR A 29 -3.95 -2.38 -17.78
N SER A 30 -4.86 -1.54 -18.28
CA SER A 30 -4.78 -0.08 -18.19
C SER A 30 -4.84 0.43 -16.74
N GLN A 31 -5.57 -0.25 -15.87
CA GLN A 31 -5.63 0.08 -14.44
C GLN A 31 -4.33 -0.30 -13.74
N VAL A 32 -3.76 -1.48 -14.02
CA VAL A 32 -2.46 -1.90 -13.48
C VAL A 32 -1.36 -0.93 -13.91
N ALA A 33 -1.30 -0.58 -15.20
CA ALA A 33 -0.38 0.42 -15.73
C ALA A 33 -0.57 1.78 -15.07
N GLY A 34 -1.83 2.23 -14.89
CA GLY A 34 -2.14 3.47 -14.20
C GLY A 34 -1.71 3.49 -12.73
N MET A 35 -1.85 2.37 -12.00
CA MET A 35 -1.37 2.24 -10.62
C MET A 35 0.16 2.32 -10.54
N ALA A 36 0.87 1.61 -11.41
CA ALA A 36 2.32 1.65 -11.49
C ALA A 36 2.84 3.06 -11.80
N LEU A 37 2.23 3.74 -12.78
CA LEU A 37 2.55 5.14 -13.12
C LEU A 37 2.29 6.06 -11.93
N LYS A 38 1.11 5.96 -11.30
CA LYS A 38 0.74 6.77 -10.14
C LYS A 38 1.73 6.59 -8.98
N PHE A 39 2.18 5.37 -8.72
CA PHE A 39 3.20 5.09 -7.72
C PHE A 39 4.50 5.81 -8.06
N PHE A 40 5.04 5.59 -9.26
CA PHE A 40 6.33 6.17 -9.68
C PHE A 40 6.33 7.71 -9.69
N VAL A 41 5.29 8.35 -10.23
CA VAL A 41 5.18 9.81 -10.26
C VAL A 41 4.93 10.41 -8.87
N GLY A 42 4.39 9.63 -7.94
CA GLY A 42 4.17 10.04 -6.55
C GLY A 42 5.43 10.01 -5.67
N LEU A 43 6.50 9.35 -6.11
CA LEU A 43 7.77 9.33 -5.38
C LEU A 43 8.42 10.74 -5.36
N PRO A 44 9.17 11.11 -4.32
CA PRO A 44 10.00 12.31 -4.35
C PRO A 44 11.15 12.17 -5.36
N SER A 45 11.75 13.30 -5.77
CA SER A 45 12.84 13.32 -6.77
C SER A 45 14.02 12.43 -6.38
N GLU A 46 14.37 12.44 -5.11
CA GLU A 46 15.51 11.72 -4.53
C GLU A 46 15.26 10.21 -4.60
N ALA A 47 14.04 9.76 -4.31
CA ALA A 47 13.67 8.35 -4.39
C ALA A 47 13.67 7.83 -5.83
N ARG A 48 13.19 8.62 -6.79
CA ARG A 48 13.29 8.25 -8.21
C ARG A 48 14.73 8.16 -8.68
N ALA A 49 15.56 9.14 -8.30
CA ALA A 49 16.98 9.14 -8.66
C ALA A 49 17.70 7.91 -8.08
N ALA A 50 17.46 7.60 -6.81
CA ALA A 50 18.02 6.42 -6.15
C ALA A 50 17.57 5.11 -6.83
N LEU A 51 16.28 4.96 -7.12
CA LEU A 51 15.76 3.75 -7.80
C LEU A 51 16.43 3.55 -9.17
N LEU A 52 16.52 4.60 -9.98
CA LEU A 52 17.18 4.53 -11.29
C LEU A 52 18.67 4.20 -11.18
N GLN A 53 19.35 4.72 -10.14
CA GLN A 53 20.76 4.42 -9.91
C GLN A 53 20.98 2.96 -9.51
N ILE A 54 20.10 2.40 -8.66
CA ILE A 54 20.14 0.98 -8.29
C ILE A 54 19.81 0.11 -9.50
N GLU A 55 18.83 0.46 -10.33
CA GLU A 55 18.55 -0.28 -11.56
C GLU A 55 19.73 -0.29 -12.55
N ALA A 56 20.48 0.81 -12.61
CA ALA A 56 21.61 0.95 -13.54
C ALA A 56 22.91 0.27 -13.05
N LEU A 57 23.15 0.25 -11.73
CA LEU A 57 24.44 -0.16 -11.16
C LEU A 57 24.35 -1.38 -10.23
N GLY A 58 23.15 -1.67 -9.72
CA GLY A 58 22.89 -2.71 -8.76
C GLY A 58 22.83 -4.10 -9.37
N SER A 59 23.05 -5.08 -8.51
CA SER A 59 22.85 -6.50 -8.80
C SER A 59 21.36 -6.88 -8.73
N PRO A 60 20.97 -8.04 -9.29
CA PRO A 60 19.63 -8.60 -9.06
C PRO A 60 19.29 -8.73 -7.57
N GLU A 61 20.27 -9.06 -6.73
CA GLU A 61 20.14 -9.18 -5.28
C GLU A 61 19.83 -7.83 -4.62
N ASP A 62 20.45 -6.74 -5.08
CA ASP A 62 20.15 -5.38 -4.59
C ASP A 62 18.71 -4.99 -4.91
N MET A 63 18.22 -5.34 -6.10
CA MET A 63 16.81 -5.10 -6.46
C MET A 63 15.84 -5.98 -5.66
N GLU A 64 16.22 -7.21 -5.30
CA GLU A 64 15.43 -8.05 -4.40
C GLU A 64 15.37 -7.46 -2.99
N GLU A 65 16.49 -6.93 -2.49
CA GLU A 65 16.54 -6.19 -1.23
C GLU A 65 15.65 -4.94 -1.25
N VAL A 66 15.70 -4.14 -2.31
CA VAL A 66 14.78 -3.00 -2.50
C VAL A 66 13.32 -3.44 -2.41
N ASN A 67 12.94 -4.51 -3.11
CA ASN A 67 11.57 -5.03 -3.08
C ASN A 67 11.15 -5.49 -1.67
N ARG A 68 12.05 -6.15 -0.94
CA ARG A 68 11.82 -6.59 0.44
C ARG A 68 11.60 -5.40 1.37
N GLU A 69 12.44 -4.36 1.25
CA GLU A 69 12.34 -3.16 2.06
C GLU A 69 11.07 -2.36 1.76
N ILE A 70 10.73 -2.17 0.49
CA ILE A 70 9.46 -1.54 0.08
C ILE A 70 8.27 -2.30 0.69
N THR A 71 8.27 -3.63 0.56
CA THR A 71 7.19 -4.48 1.11
C THR A 71 7.05 -4.29 2.62
N ARG A 72 8.18 -4.34 3.35
CA ARG A 72 8.21 -4.15 4.81
C ARG A 72 7.65 -2.79 5.21
N THR A 73 8.06 -1.71 4.53
CA THR A 73 7.56 -0.37 4.80
C THR A 73 6.07 -0.25 4.50
N LEU A 74 5.60 -0.78 3.37
CA LEU A 74 4.19 -0.71 2.99
C LEU A 74 3.30 -1.46 3.98
N LEU A 75 3.68 -2.67 4.40
CA LEU A 75 2.93 -3.44 5.41
C LEU A 75 2.89 -2.74 6.77
N HIS A 76 4.00 -2.13 7.19
CA HIS A 76 4.05 -1.36 8.43
C HIS A 76 3.12 -0.14 8.40
N ILE A 77 3.13 0.61 7.29
CA ILE A 77 2.24 1.76 7.12
C ILE A 77 0.78 1.30 7.00
N GLN A 78 0.50 0.21 6.28
CA GLN A 78 -0.83 -0.38 6.21
C GLN A 78 -1.35 -0.73 7.61
N TYR A 79 -0.53 -1.41 8.43
CA TYR A 79 -0.87 -1.73 9.81
C TYR A 79 -1.22 -0.47 10.60
N LYS A 80 -0.40 0.59 10.51
CA LYS A 80 -0.68 1.86 11.19
C LYS A 80 -1.98 2.53 10.72
N VAL A 81 -2.26 2.51 9.42
CA VAL A 81 -3.49 3.09 8.86
C VAL A 81 -4.71 2.32 9.34
N VAL A 82 -4.69 0.99 9.25
CA VAL A 82 -5.78 0.12 9.71
C VAL A 82 -5.98 0.26 11.21
N HIS A 83 -4.89 0.23 12.00
CA HIS A 83 -4.96 0.38 13.45
C HIS A 83 -5.53 1.74 13.86
N ARG A 84 -5.11 2.83 13.20
CA ARG A 84 -5.71 4.14 13.41
C ARG A 84 -7.19 4.17 13.06
N GLN A 85 -7.58 3.58 11.93
CA GLN A 85 -9.00 3.50 11.55
C GLN A 85 -9.80 2.70 12.56
N VAL A 86 -9.31 1.55 13.02
CA VAL A 86 -9.96 0.73 14.05
C VAL A 86 -10.07 1.49 15.36
N ILE A 87 -9.00 2.15 15.84
CA ILE A 87 -9.06 3.00 17.04
C ILE A 87 -10.04 4.16 16.84
N ASP A 88 -10.02 4.83 15.69
CA ASP A 88 -10.93 5.94 15.40
C ASP A 88 -12.40 5.46 15.34
N HIS A 89 -12.65 4.21 14.91
CA HIS A 89 -13.97 3.57 14.96
C HIS A 89 -14.32 3.01 16.35
N MET A 90 -13.33 2.61 17.17
CA MET A 90 -13.52 2.15 18.56
C MET A 90 -13.63 3.30 19.57
N LYS A 91 -13.14 4.50 19.22
CA LYS A 91 -13.29 5.73 20.03
C LYS A 91 -14.69 6.34 19.99
N VAL A 92 -15.66 5.62 19.46
CA VAL A 92 -17.09 5.92 19.47
C VAL A 92 -17.71 4.56 19.76
N GLU A 93 -18.00 4.16 20.99
CA GLU A 93 -18.95 4.74 21.94
C GLU A 93 -18.47 4.38 23.36
N ASN A 94 -18.66 5.25 24.35
CA ASN A 94 -18.62 4.93 25.79
C ASN A 94 -17.31 5.03 26.60
N LEU A 95 -16.12 5.31 26.07
CA LEU A 95 -14.93 5.46 26.96
C LEU A 95 -14.98 6.69 27.88
N GLU A 96 -15.71 7.75 27.51
CA GLU A 96 -15.92 8.92 28.37
C GLU A 96 -17.00 8.69 29.45
N GLN A 97 -17.67 7.53 29.44
CA GLN A 97 -18.74 7.17 30.40
C GLN A 97 -18.34 6.02 31.34
N LEU A 98 -17.14 5.46 31.22
CA LEU A 98 -16.66 4.39 32.10
C LEU A 98 -16.04 5.00 33.36
N GLU A 99 -16.87 5.41 34.31
CA GLU A 99 -16.41 5.98 35.59
C GLU A 99 -16.13 4.90 36.63
N THR A 100 -16.69 3.69 36.48
CA THR A 100 -16.57 2.61 37.46
C THR A 100 -15.98 1.32 36.85
N GLU A 101 -15.44 0.45 37.71
CA GLU A 101 -14.90 -0.85 37.29
C GLU A 101 -15.93 -1.73 36.57
N GLU A 102 -17.22 -1.57 36.89
CA GLU A 102 -18.31 -2.34 36.31
C GLU A 102 -18.61 -1.91 34.87
N ASP A 103 -18.48 -0.62 34.56
CA ASP A 103 -18.62 -0.08 33.20
C ASP A 103 -17.50 -0.61 32.29
N ILE A 104 -16.26 -0.65 32.82
CA ILE A 104 -15.10 -1.18 32.09
C ILE A 104 -15.29 -2.66 31.78
N LEU A 105 -15.81 -3.44 32.74
CA LEU A 105 -16.06 -4.86 32.55
C LEU A 105 -17.15 -5.10 31.50
N SER A 106 -18.23 -4.31 31.51
CA SER A 106 -19.32 -4.41 30.53
C SER A 106 -18.84 -4.09 29.11
N ALA A 107 -18.11 -2.99 28.95
CA ALA A 107 -17.58 -2.60 27.64
C ALA A 107 -16.60 -3.65 27.07
N ALA A 108 -15.82 -4.33 27.93
CA ALA A 108 -14.91 -5.38 27.50
C ALA A 108 -15.63 -6.64 27.00
N VAL A 109 -16.79 -6.97 27.57
CA VAL A 109 -17.62 -8.10 27.12
C VAL A 109 -18.26 -7.79 25.77
N ASP A 110 -18.80 -6.59 25.59
CA ASP A 110 -19.42 -6.16 24.32
C ASP A 110 -18.42 -6.09 23.15
N LEU A 111 -17.13 -5.92 23.44
CA LEU A 111 -16.06 -5.89 22.44
C LEU A 111 -15.54 -7.28 22.04
N THR A 112 -15.88 -8.34 22.77
CA THR A 112 -15.31 -9.68 22.57
C THR A 112 -16.34 -10.76 22.21
N CYS A 113 -17.64 -10.45 22.26
CA CYS A 113 -18.75 -11.32 21.89
C CYS A 113 -19.54 -10.72 20.72
#